data_AF-A7IMR6-F1
#
_entry.id   AF-A7IMR6-F1
#
_cell.length_a   1.000
_cell.length_b   1.000
_cell.length_c   1.000
_cell.angle_alpha   90.00
_cell.angle_beta   90.00
_cell.angle_gamma   90.00
#
_symmetry.space_group_name_H-M   'P 1'
#
loop_
_entity.id
_entity.type
_entity.pdbx_description
1 polymer ?
#
loop_
_entity_poly.entity_id
_entity_poly.type
_entity_poly.pdbx_seq_one_letter_code
_entity_poly.pdbx_strand_id
1 'polypeptide(L)'
;MTTPDPAPAAPLALKLALSLGLLANAGLAILLIAISGFVFGAQEGANGEASAVAGWGSTLAISVLAPVLGLMVWRRGRHQLALAMVWLPPLALMVGALVVL
;
A
#
# COMPACT_ATOMS: atom_id res chain seq x y z
N MET A 1 -4.40 -19.36 -39.34
CA MET A 1 -4.06 -18.30 -38.38
C MET A 1 -5.26 -18.09 -37.48
N THR A 2 -5.25 -18.67 -36.28
CA THR A 2 -6.24 -18.36 -35.25
C THR A 2 -5.78 -17.08 -34.56
N THR A 3 -6.58 -16.02 -34.66
CA THR A 3 -6.37 -14.80 -33.86
C THR A 3 -6.42 -15.18 -32.39
N PRO A 4 -5.44 -14.76 -31.55
CA PRO A 4 -5.53 -14.99 -30.12
C PRO A 4 -6.77 -14.29 -29.57
N ASP A 5 -7.61 -15.05 -28.86
CA ASP A 5 -8.78 -14.50 -28.19
C ASP A 5 -8.35 -13.36 -27.24
N PRO A 6 -9.10 -12.25 -27.20
CA PRO A 6 -8.82 -11.19 -26.24
C PRO A 6 -8.95 -11.75 -24.82
N ALA A 7 -7.94 -11.51 -24.00
CA ALA A 7 -7.95 -11.92 -22.60
C ALA A 7 -9.24 -11.39 -21.93
N PRO A 8 -9.95 -12.23 -21.15
CA PRO A 8 -11.22 -11.84 -20.55
C PRO A 8 -11.04 -10.59 -19.69
N ALA A 9 -11.94 -9.61 -19.89
CA ALA A 9 -11.93 -8.38 -19.12
C ALA A 9 -12.05 -8.69 -17.62
N ALA A 10 -11.23 -8.02 -16.81
CA ALA A 10 -11.28 -8.22 -15.37
C ALA A 10 -12.67 -7.92 -14.81
N PRO A 11 -13.21 -8.78 -13.93
CA PRO A 11 -14.56 -8.61 -13.40
C PRO A 11 -14.68 -7.29 -12.62
N LEU A 12 -15.87 -6.70 -12.65
CA LEU A 12 -16.14 -5.39 -12.03
C LEU A 12 -15.80 -5.39 -10.53
N ALA A 13 -16.10 -6.50 -9.84
CA ALA A 13 -15.73 -6.71 -8.44
C ALA A 13 -14.23 -6.58 -8.18
N LEU A 14 -13.38 -7.08 -9.08
CA LEU A 14 -11.93 -7.01 -8.94
C LEU A 14 -11.40 -5.58 -9.14
N LYS A 15 -12.00 -4.84 -10.07
CA LYS A 15 -11.68 -3.42 -10.26
C LYS A 15 -12.04 -2.62 -9.02
N LEU A 16 -13.23 -2.85 -8.44
CA LEU A 16 -13.65 -2.21 -7.19
C LEU A 16 -12.71 -2.54 -6.03
N ALA A 17 -12.35 -3.82 -5.86
CA ALA A 17 -11.44 -4.24 -4.79
C ALA A 17 -10.06 -3.57 -4.91
N LEU A 18 -9.54 -3.40 -6.13
CA LEU A 18 -8.30 -2.66 -6.37
C LEU A 18 -8.44 -1.16 -6.08
N SER A 19 -9.51 -0.53 -6.55
CA SER A 19 -9.76 0.89 -6.31
C SER A 19 -9.87 1.19 -4.80
N LEU A 20 -10.58 0.33 -4.06
CA LEU A 20 -10.69 0.45 -2.60
C LEU A 20 -9.34 0.26 -1.90
N GLY A 21 -8.56 -0.73 -2.33
CA GLY A 21 -7.21 -0.94 -1.80
C GLY A 21 -6.27 0.23 -2.08
N LEU A 22 -6.35 0.84 -3.27
CA LEU A 22 -5.59 2.06 -3.60
C LEU A 22 -6.01 3.24 -2.72
N LEU A 23 -7.32 3.41 -2.50
CA LEU A 23 -7.85 4.45 -1.62
C LEU A 23 -7.38 4.25 -0.17
N ALA A 24 -7.37 3.01 0.32
CA ALA A 24 -6.85 2.68 1.64
C ALA A 24 -5.36 3.00 1.78
N ASN A 25 -4.54 2.70 0.76
CA ASN A 25 -3.12 3.07 0.75
C ASN A 25 -2.91 4.59 0.70
N ALA A 26 -3.74 5.32 -0.05
CA ALA A 26 -3.67 6.78 -0.08
C ALA A 26 -3.98 7.36 1.32
N GLY A 27 -5.04 6.87 1.97
CA GLY A 27 -5.35 7.23 3.35
C GLY A 27 -4.22 6.88 4.32
N LEU A 28 -3.63 5.69 4.18
CA LEU A 28 -2.49 5.25 4.99
C LEU A 28 -1.27 6.16 4.81
N ALA A 29 -0.92 6.50 3.57
CA ALA A 29 0.20 7.39 3.29
C ALA A 29 -0.04 8.80 3.89
N ILE A 30 -1.25 9.35 3.73
CA ILE A 30 -1.62 10.64 4.34
C ILE A 30 -1.51 10.57 5.87
N LEU A 31 -2.04 9.50 6.48
CA LEU A 31 -1.96 9.28 7.91
C LEU A 31 -0.51 9.19 8.40
N LEU A 32 0.33 8.42 7.72
CA LEU A 32 1.75 8.28 8.06
C LEU A 32 2.50 9.62 7.94
N ILE A 33 2.20 10.42 6.91
CA ILE A 33 2.78 11.76 6.74
C ILE A 33 2.30 12.71 7.85
N ALA A 34 1.00 12.69 8.16
CA ALA A 34 0.42 13.53 9.21
C ALA A 34 1.01 13.20 10.59
N ILE A 35 1.14 11.91 10.92
CA ILE A 35 1.77 11.48 12.18
C ILE A 35 3.26 11.79 12.17
N SER A 36 3.95 11.65 11.04
CA SER A 36 5.36 12.06 10.91
C SER A 36 5.53 13.55 11.25
N GLY A 37 4.69 14.44 10.74
CA GLY A 37 4.74 15.87 11.10
C GLY A 37 4.52 16.13 12.59
N PHE A 38 3.66 15.36 13.25
CA PHE A 38 3.44 15.43 14.70
C PHE A 38 4.63 14.87 15.51
N VAL A 39 5.17 13.72 15.08
CA VAL A 39 6.24 12.99 15.77
C VAL A 39 7.61 13.64 15.58
N PHE A 40 7.88 14.28 14.43
CA PHE A 40 9.18 14.89 14.13
C PHE A 40 9.16 16.43 14.16
N GLY A 41 7.98 17.05 14.27
CA GLY A 41 7.82 18.52 14.35
C GLY A 41 7.88 19.10 15.76
N ALA A 42 7.79 18.27 16.81
CA ALA A 42 8.00 18.69 18.20
C ALA A 42 9.50 18.85 18.50
N GLN A 43 9.88 19.66 19.50
CA GLN A 43 11.30 19.82 19.89
C GLN A 43 11.94 18.51 20.39
N GLU A 44 11.12 17.53 20.81
CA GLU A 44 11.52 16.14 21.13
C GLU A 44 11.34 15.16 19.95
N GLY A 45 11.20 15.67 18.73
CA GLY A 45 10.65 14.89 17.63
C GLY A 45 11.60 13.82 17.08
N ALA A 46 11.44 12.61 17.61
CA ALA A 46 12.45 11.57 17.75
C ALA A 46 13.60 12.01 18.64
N ASN A 47 13.85 11.31 19.74
CA ASN A 47 15.04 11.45 20.57
C ASN A 47 16.35 11.05 19.82
N GLY A 48 16.51 11.42 18.55
CA GLY A 48 17.67 11.10 17.70
C GLY A 48 17.75 9.66 17.22
N GLU A 49 16.77 8.80 17.51
CA GLU A 49 16.85 7.37 17.17
C GLU A 49 16.65 7.14 15.66
N ALA A 50 17.76 6.91 14.97
CA ALA A 50 17.79 6.59 13.53
C ALA A 50 16.92 5.37 13.16
N SER A 51 16.72 4.44 14.10
CA SER A 51 15.83 3.28 13.96
C SER A 51 14.37 3.68 13.78
N ALA A 52 13.89 4.68 14.52
CA ALA A 52 12.52 5.18 14.40
C ALA A 52 12.32 5.82 13.03
N VAL A 53 13.22 6.71 12.61
CA VAL A 53 13.17 7.38 11.29
C VAL A 53 13.17 6.34 10.15
N ALA A 54 14.04 5.34 10.25
CA ALA A 54 14.11 4.26 9.26
C ALA A 54 12.82 3.42 9.24
N GLY A 55 12.24 3.10 10.40
CA GLY A 55 10.96 2.40 10.52
C GLY A 55 9.80 3.18 9.87
N TRP A 56 9.69 4.48 10.16
CA TRP A 56 8.69 5.36 9.56
C TRP A 56 8.85 5.47 8.04
N GLY A 57 10.07 5.76 7.58
CA GLY A 57 10.39 5.93 6.16
C GLY A 57 10.14 4.66 5.34
N SER A 58 10.54 3.50 5.86
CA SER A 58 10.30 2.21 5.20
C SER A 58 8.82 1.85 5.14
N THR A 59 8.05 2.12 6.19
CA THR A 59 6.60 1.89 6.21
C THR A 59 5.88 2.75 5.18
N LEU A 60 6.25 4.04 5.08
CA LEU A 60 5.72 4.93 4.05
C LEU A 60 6.12 4.44 2.64
N ALA A 61 7.38 4.07 2.44
CA ALA A 61 7.87 3.57 1.16
C ALA A 61 7.11 2.30 0.72
N ILE A 62 6.89 1.33 1.62
CA ILE A 62 6.14 0.10 1.32
C ILE A 62 4.68 0.43 0.98
N SER A 63 4.05 1.36 1.72
CA SER A 63 2.65 1.78 1.49
C SER A 63 2.44 2.43 0.12
N VAL A 64 3.49 2.97 -0.50
CA VAL A 64 3.44 3.56 -1.83
C VAL A 64 3.94 2.60 -2.91
N LEU A 65 5.07 1.92 -2.68
CA LEU A 65 5.70 1.05 -3.67
C LEU A 65 4.89 -0.22 -3.92
N ALA A 66 4.28 -0.81 -2.88
CA ALA A 66 3.47 -2.02 -3.05
C ALA A 66 2.26 -1.81 -3.99
N PRO A 67 1.42 -0.77 -3.83
CA PRO A 67 0.34 -0.53 -4.79
C PRO A 67 0.85 -0.13 -6.18
N VAL A 68 1.96 0.62 -6.30
CA VAL A 68 2.56 0.95 -7.60
C VAL A 68 3.01 -0.31 -8.34
N LEU A 69 3.71 -1.23 -7.66
CA LEU A 69 4.08 -2.53 -8.22
C LEU A 69 2.85 -3.37 -8.56
N GLY A 70 1.82 -3.34 -7.72
CA GLY A 70 0.54 -3.98 -8.00
C GLY A 70 -0.09 -3.49 -9.31
N LEU A 71 -0.10 -2.18 -9.56
CA LEU A 71 -0.58 -1.60 -10.82
C LEU A 71 0.29 -1.98 -12.02
N MET A 72 1.61 -2.06 -11.88
CA MET A 72 2.50 -2.52 -12.95
C MET A 72 2.23 -3.99 -13.33
N VAL A 73 2.02 -4.83 -12.33
CA VAL A 73 1.71 -6.25 -12.50
C VAL A 73 0.30 -6.46 -13.06
N TRP A 74 -0.65 -5.59 -12.71
CA TRP A 74 -1.98 -5.54 -13.34
C TRP A 74 -1.89 -5.32 -14.85
N ARG A 75 -1.06 -4.37 -15.29
CA ARG A 75 -0.81 -4.11 -16.72
C ARG A 75 -0.22 -5.31 -17.46
N ARG A 76 0.39 -6.27 -16.74
CA ARG A 76 0.91 -7.53 -17.27
C ARG A 76 -0.11 -8.68 -17.21
N GLY A 77 -1.37 -8.40 -16.90
CA GLY A 77 -2.46 -9.40 -16.83
C GLY A 77 -2.50 -10.24 -15.55
N ARG A 78 -1.58 -10.01 -14.60
CA ARG A 78 -1.49 -10.77 -13.34
C ARG A 78 -2.38 -10.16 -12.25
N HIS A 79 -3.68 -10.17 -12.49
CA HIS A 79 -4.66 -9.44 -11.67
C HIS A 79 -4.73 -9.87 -10.19
N GLN A 80 -4.56 -11.16 -9.89
CA GLN A 80 -4.57 -11.66 -8.50
C GLN A 80 -3.36 -11.17 -7.70
N LEU A 81 -2.18 -11.17 -8.32
CA LEU A 81 -0.96 -10.67 -7.70
C LEU A 81 -1.04 -9.14 -7.48
N ALA A 82 -1.62 -8.43 -8.45
CA ALA A 82 -1.88 -7.00 -8.31
C ALA A 82 -2.77 -6.69 -7.10
N LEU A 83 -3.85 -7.45 -6.93
CA LEU A 83 -4.74 -7.31 -5.77
C LEU A 83 -4.00 -7.56 -4.46
N ALA A 84 -3.23 -8.65 -4.38
CA ALA A 84 -2.45 -8.97 -3.19
C ALA A 84 -1.45 -7.86 -2.84
N MET A 85 -0.73 -7.31 -3.83
CA MET A 85 0.24 -6.24 -3.62
C MET A 85 -0.40 -4.93 -3.15
N VAL A 86 -1.57 -4.57 -3.69
CA VAL A 86 -2.29 -3.37 -3.26
C VAL A 86 -2.84 -3.54 -1.84
N TRP A 87 -3.34 -4.72 -1.48
CA TRP A 87 -3.92 -4.94 -0.15
C TRP A 87 -2.89 -5.27 0.94
N LEU A 88 -1.65 -5.57 0.57
CA LEU A 88 -0.60 -5.95 1.53
C LEU A 88 -0.38 -4.87 2.62
N PRO A 89 -0.14 -3.58 2.30
CA PRO A 89 0.10 -2.58 3.36
C PRO A 89 -1.08 -2.35 4.31
N PRO A 90 -2.34 -2.13 3.85
CA PRO A 90 -3.45 -1.92 4.78
C PRO A 90 -3.76 -3.16 5.62
N LEU A 91 -3.61 -4.38 5.08
CA LEU A 91 -3.76 -5.61 5.87
C LEU A 91 -2.65 -5.76 6.91
N ALA A 92 -1.39 -5.45 6.55
CA ALA A 92 -0.27 -5.48 7.48
C ALA A 92 -0.50 -4.50 8.65
N LEU A 93 -1.04 -3.31 8.38
CA LEU A 93 -1.43 -2.36 9.42
C LEU A 93 -2.51 -2.96 10.34
N MET A 94 -3.57 -3.56 9.78
CA MET A 94 -4.64 -4.16 10.57
C MET A 94 -4.14 -5.29 11.46
N VAL A 95 -3.27 -6.16 10.94
CA VAL A 95 -2.64 -7.23 11.73
C VAL A 95 -1.75 -6.65 12.82
N GLY A 96 -0.93 -5.66 12.50
CA GLY A 96 -0.09 -4.98 13.50
C GLY A 96 -0.93 -4.33 14.60
N ALA A 97 -2.01 -3.65 14.25
CA ALA A 97 -2.94 -3.04 15.20
C ALA A 97 -3.62 -4.09 16.09
N LEU A 98 -4.01 -5.23 15.53
CA LEU A 98 -4.63 -6.33 16.29
C LEU A 98 -3.67 -6.98 17.29
N VAL A 99 -2.39 -7.13 16.93
CA VAL A 99 -1.38 -7.75 17.81
C VAL A 99 -0.99 -6.84 18.98
N VAL A 100 -1.11 -5.52 18.80
CA VAL A 100 -0.75 -4.52 19.82
C VAL A 100 -1.90 -4.23 20.80
N LEU A 101 -3.13 -4.59 20.45
CA LEU A 101 -4.35 -4.43 21.26
C LEU A 101 -4.52 -5.58 22.26
#